data_AF-A0A931Y8H4-F1
#
_entry.id   AF-A0A931Y8H4-F1
#
_cell.length_a   1.000
_cell.length_b   1.000
_cell.length_c   1.000
_cell.angle_alpha   90.00
_cell.angle_beta   90.00
_cell.angle_gamma   90.00
#
_symmetry.space_group_name_H-M   'P 1'
#
loop_
_entity.id
_entity.type
_entity.pdbx_description
1 polymer ?
#
loop_
_entity_poly.entity_id
_entity_poly.type
_entity_poly.pdbx_seq_one_letter_code
_entity_poly.pdbx_strand_id
1 'polypeptide(L)'
;MECDVYKLDGSSSFSDEKKIKVWKKLGEYTKKINSITVTGWGENFTGDGFFDGSWDKHLQYNIDSLNNNDILLSMGVLNQQLSKEIKQLFQSLPEKKFTFGLCHSDIALRNAIINSSGEIYLLDWGTARAEIVPHYELNEILLASKPSAKTLKAFLDGYGISQEQFKQMEPDLKVLNLLNEIDTLRWAIDKRPKAIEEYVIRARDAIAQIQ
;
A
#
# COMPACT_ATOMS: atom_id res chain seq x y z
N MET A 1 -28.24 26.47 -4.84
CA MET A 1 -26.83 26.86 -4.63
C MET A 1 -26.03 25.73 -5.25
N GLU A 2 -25.63 25.89 -6.51
CA GLU A 2 -24.78 24.90 -7.18
C GLU A 2 -23.40 24.98 -6.52
N CYS A 3 -22.96 23.86 -5.95
CA CYS A 3 -21.64 23.76 -5.36
C CYS A 3 -20.73 23.25 -6.48
N ASP A 4 -19.93 24.15 -7.06
CA ASP A 4 -18.93 23.75 -8.05
C ASP A 4 -17.90 22.83 -7.37
N VAL A 5 -17.83 21.58 -7.85
CA VAL A 5 -16.89 20.56 -7.39
C VAL A 5 -15.89 20.27 -8.49
N TYR A 6 -14.60 20.35 -8.18
CA TYR A 6 -13.54 20.08 -9.13
C TYR A 6 -12.82 18.77 -8.81
N LYS A 7 -12.75 17.85 -9.78
CA LYS A 7 -11.97 16.61 -9.70
C LYS A 7 -10.50 16.88 -10.01
N LEU A 8 -9.60 16.32 -9.21
CA LEU A 8 -8.16 16.51 -9.35
C LEU A 8 -7.52 15.34 -10.10
N ASP A 9 -7.50 15.31 -11.42
CA ASP A 9 -6.62 14.36 -12.12
C ASP A 9 -5.13 14.82 -12.05
N GLY A 10 -4.18 13.93 -12.30
CA GLY A 10 -2.74 14.27 -12.31
C GLY A 10 -2.39 15.35 -13.35
N SER A 11 -3.23 15.48 -14.39
CA SER A 11 -3.25 16.49 -15.45
C SER A 11 -3.98 17.78 -15.10
N SER A 12 -4.57 17.87 -13.90
CA SER A 12 -5.47 18.97 -13.56
C SER A 12 -4.69 20.29 -13.52
N SER A 13 -5.33 21.36 -14.02
CA SER A 13 -4.84 22.74 -14.13
C SER A 13 -4.54 23.42 -12.77
N PHE A 14 -4.46 22.65 -11.70
CA PHE A 14 -4.16 23.13 -10.37
C PHE A 14 -2.69 23.48 -10.25
N SER A 15 -2.41 24.63 -9.64
CA SER A 15 -1.05 25.01 -9.27
C SER A 15 -0.45 24.00 -8.29
N ASP A 16 0.88 23.91 -8.29
CA ASP A 16 1.62 23.04 -7.37
C ASP A 16 1.27 23.32 -5.90
N GLU A 17 1.01 24.59 -5.56
CA GLU A 17 0.59 24.99 -4.22
C GLU A 17 -0.74 24.34 -3.80
N LYS A 18 -1.73 24.29 -4.72
CA LYS A 18 -3.00 23.63 -4.44
C LYS A 18 -2.82 22.13 -4.32
N LYS A 19 -1.99 21.50 -5.17
CA LYS A 19 -1.67 20.07 -5.07
C LYS A 19 -1.02 19.74 -3.72
N ILE A 20 -0.05 20.55 -3.28
CA ILE A 20 0.60 20.42 -1.96
C ILE A 20 -0.42 20.52 -0.82
N LYS A 21 -1.35 21.49 -0.88
CA LYS A 21 -2.42 21.63 0.12
C LYS A 21 -3.30 20.38 0.18
N VAL A 22 -3.67 19.83 -0.98
CA VAL A 22 -4.49 18.61 -1.06
C VAL A 22 -3.74 17.44 -0.45
N TRP A 23 -2.48 17.22 -0.81
CA TRP A 23 -1.68 16.12 -0.28
C TRP A 23 -1.46 16.19 1.23
N LYS A 24 -1.24 17.41 1.77
CA LYS A 24 -1.23 17.60 3.22
C LYS A 24 -2.55 17.17 3.86
N LYS A 25 -3.68 17.56 3.26
CA LYS A 25 -5.00 17.17 3.76
C LYS A 25 -5.27 15.67 3.65
N LEU A 26 -4.82 15.04 2.57
CA LEU A 26 -4.87 13.59 2.42
C LEU A 26 -4.08 12.89 3.53
N GLY A 27 -2.88 13.39 3.90
CA GLY A 27 -2.13 12.89 5.05
C GLY A 27 -2.93 12.97 6.37
N GLU A 28 -3.61 14.10 6.61
CA GLU A 28 -4.48 14.25 7.77
C GLU A 28 -5.65 13.26 7.77
N TYR A 29 -6.25 12.99 6.60
CA TYR A 29 -7.30 12.00 6.44
C TYR A 29 -6.76 10.59 6.65
N THR A 30 -5.66 10.21 6.02
CA THR A 30 -5.07 8.87 6.20
C THR A 30 -4.73 8.59 7.66
N LYS A 31 -4.21 9.56 8.41
CA LYS A 31 -3.99 9.41 9.86
C LYS A 31 -5.29 9.07 10.60
N LYS A 32 -6.37 9.79 10.32
CA LYS A 32 -7.68 9.55 10.95
C LYS A 32 -8.24 8.19 10.55
N ILE A 33 -8.14 7.82 9.28
CA ILE A 33 -8.60 6.54 8.75
C ILE A 33 -7.84 5.39 9.42
N ASN A 34 -6.51 5.46 9.43
CA ASN A 34 -5.65 4.46 10.07
C ASN A 34 -5.86 4.34 11.59
N SER A 35 -6.41 5.38 12.24
CA SER A 35 -6.76 5.31 13.66
C SER A 35 -8.06 4.54 13.95
N ILE A 36 -8.84 4.21 12.93
CA ILE A 36 -10.04 3.38 13.07
C ILE A 36 -9.57 1.95 13.38
N THR A 37 -9.88 1.49 14.58
CA THR A 37 -9.58 0.13 15.02
C THR A 37 -10.42 -0.88 14.23
N VAL A 38 -9.79 -1.96 13.81
CA VAL A 38 -10.41 -3.06 13.09
C VAL A 38 -10.10 -4.38 13.79
N THR A 39 -10.97 -5.37 13.60
CA THR A 39 -10.70 -6.76 13.97
C THR A 39 -10.56 -7.58 12.70
N GLY A 40 -9.52 -8.41 12.61
CA GLY A 40 -9.21 -9.17 11.39
C GLY A 40 -8.30 -8.40 10.43
N TRP A 41 -8.21 -8.88 9.20
CA TRP A 41 -7.30 -8.38 8.16
C TRP A 41 -7.88 -8.60 6.75
N GLY A 42 -7.42 -7.83 5.76
CA GLY A 42 -7.80 -7.99 4.36
C GLY A 42 -9.04 -7.17 3.96
N GLU A 43 -9.61 -7.50 2.80
CA GLU A 43 -10.66 -6.70 2.14
C GLU A 43 -12.10 -7.09 2.50
N ASN A 44 -12.32 -8.32 2.93
CA ASN A 44 -13.67 -8.83 3.14
C ASN A 44 -14.24 -8.35 4.47
N PHE A 45 -15.03 -7.30 4.39
CA PHE A 45 -15.78 -6.75 5.51
C PHE A 45 -17.01 -7.63 5.82
N THR A 46 -17.11 -8.08 7.06
CA THR A 46 -18.18 -9.00 7.52
C THR A 46 -19.18 -8.36 8.49
N GLY A 47 -18.92 -7.13 8.93
CA GLY A 47 -19.75 -6.38 9.89
C GLY A 47 -18.90 -5.35 10.63
N ASP A 48 -19.52 -4.49 11.46
CA ASP A 48 -18.95 -3.36 12.21
C ASP A 48 -17.44 -3.43 12.57
N GLY A 49 -16.55 -3.12 11.63
CA GLY A 49 -15.10 -3.12 11.80
C GLY A 49 -14.43 -4.52 11.79
N PHE A 50 -15.16 -5.57 11.43
CA PHE A 50 -14.70 -6.96 11.35
C PHE A 50 -14.39 -7.38 9.92
N PHE A 51 -13.21 -7.96 9.76
CA PHE A 51 -12.71 -8.55 8.52
C PHE A 51 -12.42 -10.04 8.74
N ASP A 52 -12.62 -10.88 7.73
CA ASP A 52 -12.52 -12.34 7.87
C ASP A 52 -11.09 -12.89 7.74
N GLY A 53 -10.14 -12.07 7.27
CA GLY A 53 -8.77 -12.47 7.06
C GLY A 53 -7.92 -12.43 8.33
N SER A 54 -6.70 -12.95 8.21
CA SER A 54 -5.73 -13.00 9.28
C SER A 54 -4.33 -12.74 8.72
N TRP A 55 -3.68 -11.70 9.25
CA TRP A 55 -2.31 -11.36 8.92
C TRP A 55 -1.37 -12.56 9.12
N ASP A 56 -1.46 -13.22 10.28
CA ASP A 56 -0.59 -14.36 10.59
C ASP A 56 -0.74 -15.50 9.59
N LYS A 57 -1.99 -15.80 9.18
CA LYS A 57 -2.24 -16.83 8.15
C LYS A 57 -1.72 -16.40 6.78
N HIS A 58 -1.90 -15.14 6.40
CA HIS A 58 -1.39 -14.58 5.14
C HIS A 58 0.14 -14.64 5.08
N LEU A 59 0.81 -14.24 6.15
CA LEU A 59 2.27 -14.30 6.28
C LEU A 59 2.77 -15.74 6.26
N GLN A 60 2.15 -16.64 7.04
CA GLN A 60 2.53 -18.05 7.10
C GLN A 60 2.36 -18.73 5.74
N TYR A 61 1.26 -18.48 5.03
CA TYR A 61 1.05 -18.97 3.66
C TYR A 61 2.21 -18.58 2.73
N ASN A 62 2.65 -17.31 2.79
CA ASN A 62 3.73 -16.82 1.94
C ASN A 62 5.09 -17.41 2.31
N ILE A 63 5.36 -17.63 3.61
CA ILE A 63 6.56 -18.32 4.10
C ILE A 63 6.59 -19.79 3.65
N ASP A 64 5.46 -20.48 3.76
CA ASP A 64 5.35 -21.90 3.41
C ASP A 64 5.42 -22.13 1.90
N SER A 65 4.91 -21.19 1.10
CA SER A 65 4.98 -21.21 -0.35
C SER A 65 6.43 -21.12 -0.87
N LEU A 66 7.34 -20.48 -0.14
CA LEU A 66 8.77 -20.43 -0.44
C LEU A 66 9.45 -21.76 -0.08
N ASN A 67 9.31 -22.74 -0.98
CA ASN A 67 9.87 -24.08 -0.88
C ASN A 67 10.38 -24.59 -2.25
N ASN A 68 10.92 -25.80 -2.31
CA ASN A 68 11.54 -26.34 -3.53
C ASN A 68 10.57 -26.56 -4.69
N ASN A 69 9.26 -26.57 -4.43
CA ASN A 69 8.20 -26.72 -5.42
C ASN A 69 7.49 -25.40 -5.74
N ASP A 70 8.02 -24.25 -5.29
CA ASP A 70 7.44 -22.95 -5.58
C ASP A 70 7.41 -22.71 -7.11
N ILE A 71 6.22 -22.44 -7.64
CA ILE A 71 6.01 -22.14 -9.06
C ILE A 71 6.90 -20.98 -9.52
N LEU A 72 7.23 -20.04 -8.63
CA LEU A 72 8.09 -18.89 -8.94
C LEU A 72 9.53 -19.29 -9.26
N LEU A 73 10.00 -20.46 -8.80
CA LEU A 73 11.28 -21.05 -9.21
C LEU A 73 11.20 -21.52 -10.67
N SER A 74 10.13 -22.22 -11.04
CA SER A 74 9.94 -22.73 -12.41
C SER A 74 9.76 -21.61 -13.44
N MET A 75 9.19 -20.47 -13.01
CA MET A 75 9.03 -19.28 -13.84
C MET A 75 10.31 -18.44 -13.95
N GLY A 76 11.40 -18.81 -13.24
CA GLY A 76 12.63 -18.03 -13.21
C GLY A 76 12.46 -16.63 -12.61
N VAL A 77 11.47 -16.45 -11.74
CA VAL A 77 11.29 -15.23 -10.94
C VAL A 77 12.22 -15.29 -9.73
N LEU A 78 12.30 -16.46 -9.12
CA LEU A 78 13.20 -16.76 -8.01
C LEU A 78 14.23 -17.82 -8.42
N ASN A 79 15.39 -17.79 -7.76
CA ASN A 79 16.26 -18.96 -7.66
C ASN A 79 16.23 -19.49 -6.22
N GLN A 80 16.80 -20.68 -5.98
CA GLN A 80 16.74 -21.32 -4.66
C GLN A 80 17.40 -20.49 -3.55
N GLN A 81 18.48 -19.76 -3.86
CA GLN A 81 19.19 -18.94 -2.89
C GLN A 81 18.35 -17.73 -2.51
N LEU A 82 17.84 -16.99 -3.49
CA LEU A 82 16.97 -15.84 -3.28
C LEU A 82 15.66 -16.24 -2.58
N SER A 83 15.08 -17.39 -2.91
CA SER A 83 13.89 -17.91 -2.22
C SER A 83 14.14 -18.11 -0.72
N LYS A 84 15.32 -18.62 -0.34
CA LYS A 84 15.72 -18.76 1.08
C LYS A 84 15.92 -17.41 1.76
N GLU A 85 16.56 -16.46 1.08
CA GLU A 85 16.78 -15.10 1.60
C GLU A 85 15.45 -14.37 1.85
N ILE A 86 14.54 -14.39 0.87
CA ILE A 86 13.21 -13.80 1.01
C ILE A 86 12.42 -14.49 2.13
N LYS A 87 12.54 -15.81 2.27
CA LYS A 87 11.89 -16.55 3.36
C LYS A 87 12.37 -16.07 4.72
N GLN A 88 13.66 -15.82 4.88
CA GLN A 88 14.23 -15.27 6.13
C GLN A 88 13.70 -13.86 6.41
N LEU A 89 13.58 -13.01 5.38
CA LEU A 89 12.98 -11.68 5.53
C LEU A 89 11.54 -11.78 6.04
N PHE A 90 10.72 -12.63 5.43
CA PHE A 90 9.33 -12.82 5.88
C PHE A 90 9.24 -13.41 7.28
N GLN A 91 10.14 -14.34 7.63
CA GLN A 91 10.23 -14.91 8.97
C GLN A 91 10.62 -13.90 10.05
N SER A 92 11.21 -12.76 9.69
CA SER A 92 11.55 -11.68 10.64
C SER A 92 10.38 -10.74 10.96
N LEU A 93 9.33 -10.71 10.11
CA LEU A 93 8.19 -9.81 10.29
C LEU A 93 7.41 -10.02 11.60
N PRO A 94 7.23 -11.25 12.14
CA PRO A 94 6.57 -11.46 13.43
C PRO A 94 7.29 -10.83 14.63
N GLU A 95 8.59 -10.54 14.51
CA GLU A 95 9.37 -9.88 15.56
C GLU A 95 9.09 -8.37 15.63
N LYS A 96 8.45 -7.82 14.59
CA LYS A 96 8.09 -6.41 14.49
C LYS A 96 6.76 -6.14 15.20
N LYS A 97 6.64 -4.95 15.77
CA LYS A 97 5.38 -4.47 16.35
C LYS A 97 4.58 -3.72 15.29
N PHE A 98 3.66 -4.42 14.63
CA PHE A 98 2.71 -3.81 13.71
C PHE A 98 1.40 -3.44 14.40
N THR A 99 0.79 -2.38 13.89
CA THR A 99 -0.58 -1.99 14.23
C THR A 99 -1.47 -2.18 13.02
N PHE A 100 -2.70 -2.62 13.26
CA PHE A 100 -3.70 -2.84 12.21
C PHE A 100 -4.78 -1.77 12.31
N GLY A 101 -5.19 -1.26 11.16
CA GLY A 101 -6.21 -0.24 11.06
C GLY A 101 -6.88 -0.28 9.69
N LEU A 102 -7.89 0.56 9.52
CA LEU A 102 -8.50 0.76 8.22
C LEU A 102 -7.53 1.52 7.30
N CYS A 103 -7.41 1.07 6.06
CA CYS A 103 -6.75 1.75 4.97
C CYS A 103 -7.79 2.10 3.89
N HIS A 104 -7.59 3.22 3.22
CA HIS A 104 -8.33 3.57 2.02
C HIS A 104 -7.79 2.84 0.80
N SER A 105 -6.47 2.64 0.74
CA SER A 105 -5.76 1.84 -0.27
C SER A 105 -5.84 2.39 -1.69
N ASP A 106 -6.23 3.65 -1.85
CA ASP A 106 -6.06 4.40 -3.10
C ASP A 106 -5.99 5.91 -2.84
N ILE A 107 -5.10 6.31 -1.93
CA ILE A 107 -4.87 7.71 -1.63
C ILE A 107 -4.15 8.38 -2.81
N ALA A 108 -4.91 9.16 -3.57
CA ALA A 108 -4.44 9.85 -4.75
C ALA A 108 -5.21 11.14 -5.00
N LEU A 109 -4.61 12.08 -5.76
CA LEU A 109 -5.31 13.29 -6.19
C LEU A 109 -6.60 12.97 -6.95
N ARG A 110 -6.61 11.95 -7.81
CA ARG A 110 -7.78 11.57 -8.62
C ARG A 110 -9.02 11.19 -7.79
N ASN A 111 -8.79 10.82 -6.53
CA ASN A 111 -9.80 10.45 -5.55
C ASN A 111 -10.10 11.59 -4.57
N ALA A 112 -9.55 12.78 -4.81
CA ALA A 112 -9.83 13.99 -4.06
C ALA A 112 -10.63 14.98 -4.93
N ILE A 113 -11.64 15.58 -4.31
CA ILE A 113 -12.36 16.73 -4.87
C ILE A 113 -12.18 17.93 -3.95
N ILE A 114 -12.13 19.12 -4.55
CA ILE A 114 -12.10 20.39 -3.83
C ILE A 114 -13.31 21.23 -4.25
N ASN A 115 -14.05 21.75 -3.27
CA ASN A 115 -15.16 22.67 -3.56
C ASN A 115 -14.66 24.13 -3.63
N SER A 116 -15.57 25.06 -3.96
CA SER A 116 -15.27 26.49 -4.07
C SER A 116 -14.80 27.16 -2.77
N SER A 117 -15.17 26.62 -1.59
CA SER A 117 -14.66 27.10 -0.29
C SER A 117 -13.25 26.57 0.02
N GLY A 118 -12.74 25.63 -0.78
CA GLY A 118 -11.43 25.02 -0.62
C GLY A 118 -11.42 23.84 0.37
N GLU A 119 -12.59 23.31 0.72
CA GLU A 119 -12.75 22.05 1.45
C GLU A 119 -12.45 20.87 0.51
N ILE A 120 -11.77 19.87 1.06
CA ILE A 120 -11.28 18.71 0.30
C ILE A 120 -12.04 17.48 0.78
N TYR A 121 -12.60 16.71 -0.14
CA TYR A 121 -13.28 15.45 0.16
C TYR A 121 -12.54 14.30 -0.52
N LEU A 122 -12.43 13.18 0.20
CA LEU A 122 -11.85 11.93 -0.27
C LEU A 122 -12.96 10.98 -0.73
N LEU A 123 -12.80 10.41 -1.91
CA LEU A 123 -13.74 9.56 -2.61
C LEU A 123 -13.13 8.18 -2.87
N ASP A 124 -13.95 7.27 -3.39
CA ASP A 124 -13.54 5.94 -3.90
C ASP A 124 -13.01 4.98 -2.82
N TRP A 125 -13.91 4.63 -1.90
CA TRP A 125 -13.65 3.67 -0.83
C TRP A 125 -13.76 2.21 -1.28
N GLY A 126 -13.83 1.94 -2.59
CA GLY A 126 -14.05 0.60 -3.14
C GLY A 126 -12.91 -0.39 -2.87
N THR A 127 -11.72 0.11 -2.53
CA THR A 127 -10.52 -0.69 -2.21
C THR A 127 -10.16 -0.66 -0.72
N ALA A 128 -11.01 -0.05 0.12
CA ALA A 128 -10.74 0.06 1.54
C ALA A 128 -10.65 -1.32 2.21
N ARG A 129 -9.67 -1.49 3.10
CA ARG A 129 -9.34 -2.80 3.70
C ARG A 129 -8.61 -2.65 5.04
N ALA A 130 -8.61 -3.71 5.84
CA ALA A 130 -7.85 -3.78 7.09
C ALA A 130 -6.41 -4.23 6.83
N GLU A 131 -5.43 -3.39 7.16
CA GLU A 131 -4.03 -3.61 6.83
C GLU A 131 -3.07 -3.07 7.91
N ILE A 132 -1.76 -3.31 7.72
CA ILE A 132 -0.71 -2.76 8.56
C ILE A 132 -0.60 -1.25 8.34
N VAL A 133 -0.89 -0.47 9.37
CA VAL A 133 -0.81 1.01 9.32
C VAL A 133 0.47 1.51 10.01
N PRO A 134 1.13 2.56 9.49
CA PRO A 134 0.86 3.29 8.23
C PRO A 134 1.38 2.59 6.97
N HIS A 135 2.10 1.47 7.13
CA HIS A 135 3.00 0.92 6.11
C HIS A 135 2.32 0.65 4.78
N TYR A 136 1.13 0.05 4.81
CA TYR A 136 0.39 -0.29 3.60
C TYR A 136 0.06 0.95 2.77
N GLU A 137 -0.49 2.00 3.39
CA GLU A 137 -0.83 3.24 2.67
C GLU A 137 0.39 3.97 2.12
N LEU A 138 1.50 3.95 2.86
CA LEU A 138 2.75 4.54 2.37
C LEU A 138 3.25 3.80 1.12
N ASN A 139 3.20 2.47 1.11
CA ASN A 139 3.55 1.69 -0.08
C ASN A 139 2.64 2.03 -1.26
N GLU A 140 1.32 2.03 -1.07
CA GLU A 140 0.38 2.37 -2.14
C GLU A 140 0.63 3.78 -2.70
N ILE A 141 0.88 4.77 -1.84
CA ILE A 141 1.20 6.13 -2.28
C ILE A 141 2.50 6.17 -3.09
N LEU A 142 3.56 5.51 -2.62
CA LEU A 142 4.86 5.51 -3.30
C LEU A 142 4.80 4.83 -4.67
N LEU A 143 4.02 3.74 -4.79
CA LEU A 143 3.97 2.90 -5.98
C LEU A 143 2.93 3.36 -6.99
N ALA A 144 1.69 3.62 -6.55
CA ALA A 144 0.58 3.97 -7.41
C ALA A 144 0.51 5.46 -7.71
N SER A 145 0.66 6.30 -6.68
CA SER A 145 0.54 7.76 -6.80
C SER A 145 1.84 8.45 -7.22
N LYS A 146 3.00 7.82 -6.97
CA LYS A 146 4.35 8.31 -7.33
C LYS A 146 4.53 9.81 -7.08
N PRO A 147 4.29 10.30 -5.85
CA PRO A 147 4.34 11.73 -5.57
C PRO A 147 5.75 12.29 -5.77
N SER A 148 5.85 13.56 -6.16
CA SER A 148 7.12 14.29 -6.10
C SER A 148 7.61 14.42 -4.65
N ALA A 149 8.90 14.66 -4.43
CA ALA A 149 9.47 14.81 -3.08
C ALA A 149 8.75 15.89 -2.23
N LYS A 150 8.37 17.02 -2.83
CA LYS A 150 7.58 18.08 -2.16
C LYS A 150 6.21 17.59 -1.73
N THR A 151 5.60 16.78 -2.57
CA THR A 151 4.25 16.23 -2.38
C THR A 151 4.25 15.16 -1.30
N LEU A 152 5.22 14.24 -1.34
CA LEU A 152 5.42 13.23 -0.31
C LEU A 152 5.68 13.89 1.04
N LYS A 153 6.54 14.91 1.08
CA LYS A 153 6.77 15.67 2.31
C LYS A 153 5.48 16.28 2.85
N ALA A 154 4.67 16.91 2.00
CA ALA A 154 3.40 17.51 2.41
C ALA A 154 2.44 16.46 3.01
N PHE A 155 2.35 15.29 2.38
CA PHE A 155 1.57 14.16 2.90
C PHE A 155 2.07 13.71 4.29
N LEU A 156 3.38 13.48 4.43
CA LEU A 156 3.99 13.06 5.69
C LEU A 156 3.79 14.10 6.80
N ASP A 157 3.92 15.40 6.48
CA ASP A 157 3.64 16.51 7.40
C ASP A 157 2.17 16.48 7.86
N GLY A 158 1.22 16.18 6.95
CA GLY A 158 -0.21 16.05 7.26
C GLY A 158 -0.55 14.82 8.11
N TYR A 159 0.12 13.70 7.84
CA TYR A 159 0.01 12.49 8.65
C TYR A 159 0.62 12.70 10.05
N GLY A 160 1.68 13.49 10.13
CA GLY A 160 2.49 13.68 11.33
C GLY A 160 3.60 12.63 11.47
N ILE A 161 4.15 12.17 10.35
CA ILE A 161 5.37 11.35 10.29
C ILE A 161 6.53 12.27 9.90
N SER A 162 7.59 12.29 10.71
CA SER A 162 8.82 13.02 10.37
C SER A 162 9.59 12.30 9.25
N GLN A 163 10.48 13.03 8.57
CA GLN A 163 11.34 12.41 7.55
C GLN A 163 12.22 11.31 8.13
N GLU A 164 12.70 11.48 9.36
CA GLU A 164 13.52 10.50 10.07
C GLU A 164 12.71 9.25 10.39
N GLN A 165 11.47 9.40 10.87
CA GLN A 165 10.56 8.27 11.11
C GLN A 165 10.26 7.52 9.82
N PHE A 166 9.93 8.25 8.73
CA PHE A 166 9.71 7.64 7.43
C PHE A 166 10.93 6.84 6.97
N LYS A 167 12.14 7.41 7.10
CA LYS A 167 13.39 6.74 6.74
C LYS A 167 13.67 5.48 7.58
N GLN A 168 13.27 5.48 8.86
CA GLN A 168 13.35 4.30 9.72
C GLN A 168 12.37 3.19 9.30
N MET A 169 11.24 3.55 8.67
CA MET A 169 10.25 2.60 8.16
C MET A 169 10.62 2.01 6.79
N GLU A 170 11.51 2.65 6.02
CA GLU A 170 11.88 2.23 4.66
C GLU A 170 12.25 0.73 4.53
N PRO A 171 13.03 0.13 5.44
CA PRO A 171 13.32 -1.31 5.37
C PRO A 171 12.05 -2.16 5.48
N ASP A 172 11.15 -1.81 6.40
CA ASP A 172 9.90 -2.55 6.61
C ASP A 172 8.95 -2.35 5.41
N LEU A 173 8.87 -1.13 4.86
CA LEU A 173 8.10 -0.83 3.64
C LEU A 173 8.52 -1.71 2.46
N LYS A 174 9.84 -1.85 2.25
CA LYS A 174 10.39 -2.69 1.17
C LYS A 174 10.04 -4.17 1.35
N VAL A 175 10.18 -4.71 2.55
CA VAL A 175 9.87 -6.13 2.82
C VAL A 175 8.37 -6.39 2.70
N LEU A 176 7.52 -5.49 3.20
CA LEU A 176 6.07 -5.59 3.07
C LEU A 176 5.61 -5.44 1.61
N ASN A 177 6.24 -4.56 0.83
CA ASN A 177 5.98 -4.46 -0.60
C ASN A 177 6.35 -5.75 -1.33
N LEU A 178 7.53 -6.32 -1.03
CA LEU A 178 7.97 -7.59 -1.60
C LEU A 178 6.98 -8.72 -1.30
N LEU A 179 6.49 -8.79 -0.06
CA LEU A 179 5.45 -9.75 0.32
C LEU A 179 4.19 -9.58 -0.54
N ASN A 180 3.70 -8.34 -0.65
CA ASN A 180 2.49 -8.03 -1.43
C ASN A 180 2.64 -8.37 -2.92
N GLU A 181 3.77 -8.03 -3.54
CA GLU A 181 4.00 -8.30 -4.97
C GLU A 181 4.18 -9.79 -5.26
N ILE A 182 4.84 -10.54 -4.37
CA ILE A 182 4.96 -11.99 -4.50
C ILE A 182 3.60 -12.67 -4.33
N ASP A 183 2.82 -12.28 -3.33
CA ASP A 183 1.47 -12.83 -3.10
C ASP A 183 0.53 -12.51 -4.28
N THR A 184 0.56 -11.26 -4.75
CA THR A 184 -0.23 -10.81 -5.89
C THR A 184 0.16 -11.57 -7.17
N LEU A 185 1.46 -11.84 -7.38
CA LEU A 185 1.91 -12.65 -8.50
C LEU A 185 1.34 -14.07 -8.42
N ARG A 186 1.35 -14.71 -7.24
CA ARG A 186 0.76 -16.05 -7.04
C ARG A 186 -0.74 -16.04 -7.34
N TRP A 187 -1.47 -15.05 -6.83
CA TRP A 187 -2.88 -14.86 -7.17
C TRP A 187 -3.09 -14.67 -8.68
N ALA A 188 -2.23 -13.90 -9.36
CA ALA A 188 -2.35 -13.62 -10.78
C ALA A 188 -2.10 -14.85 -11.66
N ILE A 189 -1.23 -15.79 -11.25
CA ILE A 189 -1.04 -17.07 -11.94
C ILE A 189 -2.38 -17.79 -12.11
N ASP A 190 -3.19 -17.81 -11.03
CA ASP A 190 -4.46 -18.52 -11.01
C ASP A 190 -5.61 -17.69 -11.59
N LYS A 191 -5.66 -16.39 -11.29
CA LYS A 191 -6.84 -15.54 -11.54
C LYS A 191 -6.70 -14.64 -12.77
N ARG A 192 -5.48 -14.28 -13.17
CA ARG A 192 -5.21 -13.39 -14.30
C ARG A 192 -4.03 -13.87 -15.16
N PRO A 193 -4.04 -15.13 -15.65
CA PRO A 193 -2.90 -15.70 -16.38
C PRO A 193 -2.51 -14.90 -17.64
N LYS A 194 -3.45 -14.20 -18.26
CA LYS A 194 -3.20 -13.35 -19.45
C LYS A 194 -2.37 -12.10 -19.14
N ALA A 195 -2.30 -11.66 -17.88
CA ALA A 195 -1.57 -10.48 -17.45
C ALA A 195 -0.31 -10.83 -16.65
N ILE A 196 0.11 -12.11 -16.65
CA ILE A 196 1.15 -12.60 -15.74
C ILE A 196 2.49 -11.87 -15.89
N GLU A 197 2.84 -11.45 -17.11
CA GLU A 197 4.08 -10.73 -17.39
C GLU A 197 4.17 -9.42 -16.62
N GLU A 198 3.06 -8.69 -16.47
CA GLU A 198 3.00 -7.43 -15.71
C GLU A 198 3.31 -7.67 -14.23
N TYR A 199 2.76 -8.75 -13.65
CA TYR A 199 3.00 -9.11 -12.25
C TYR A 199 4.42 -9.64 -12.02
N VAL A 200 5.00 -10.35 -13.00
CA VAL A 200 6.40 -10.79 -12.94
C VAL A 200 7.34 -9.58 -12.90
N ILE A 201 7.07 -8.54 -13.69
CA ILE A 201 7.87 -7.31 -13.67
C ILE A 201 7.79 -6.65 -12.29
N ARG A 202 6.58 -6.48 -11.73
CA ARG A 202 6.41 -5.87 -10.41
C ARG A 202 7.12 -6.65 -9.29
N ALA A 203 7.02 -7.98 -9.30
CA ALA A 203 7.72 -8.83 -8.33
C ALA A 203 9.24 -8.68 -8.45
N ARG A 204 9.78 -8.61 -9.67
CA ARG A 204 11.22 -8.39 -9.90
C ARG A 204 11.66 -7.01 -9.44
N ASP A 205 10.86 -5.97 -9.67
CA ASP A 205 11.15 -4.62 -9.19
C ASP A 205 11.18 -4.56 -7.66
N ALA A 206 10.25 -5.25 -6.99
CA ALA A 206 10.25 -5.35 -5.53
C ALA A 206 11.47 -6.12 -4.99
N ILE A 207 11.88 -7.21 -5.66
CA ILE A 207 13.10 -7.96 -5.34
C ILE A 207 14.33 -7.05 -5.46
N ALA A 208 14.43 -6.25 -6.52
CA ALA A 208 15.57 -5.36 -6.73
C ALA A 208 15.71 -4.28 -5.64
N GLN A 209 14.64 -3.95 -4.91
CA GLN A 209 14.67 -2.94 -3.84
C GLN A 209 15.22 -3.45 -2.51
N ILE A 210 15.25 -4.77 -2.30
CA ILE A 210 15.78 -5.42 -1.08
C ILE A 210 17.24 -5.88 -1.22
N GLN A 211 17.82 -5.78 -2.41
CA GLN A 211 19.23 -6.06 -2.71
C GLN A 211 20.08 -4.80 -2.60
#